data_AF-L0MZG2-F1
#
_entry.id   AF-L0MZG2-F1
#
_cell.length_a   1.000
_cell.length_b   1.000
_cell.length_c   1.000
_cell.angle_alpha   90.00
_cell.angle_beta   90.00
_cell.angle_gamma   90.00
#
_symmetry.space_group_name_H-M   'P 1'
#
loop_
_entity.id
_entity.type
_entity.pdbx_description
1 polymer ?
#
loop_
_entity_poly.entity_id
_entity_poly.type
_entity_poly.pdbx_seq_one_letter_code
_entity_poly.pdbx_strand_id
1 'polypeptide(L)' 'MCKKASCDSCHKVTWWGCGKHVAGVMESIPSDQWCTCV' A
#
# COMPACT_ATOMS: atom_id res chain seq x y z
N MET A 1 -0.56 13.05 4.98
CA MET A 1 0.27 12.79 3.78
C MET A 1 0.28 11.30 3.53
N CYS A 2 -0.25 10.85 2.40
CA CYS A 2 -0.30 9.41 2.08
C CYS A 2 1.03 9.00 1.46
N LYS A 3 1.56 7.85 1.86
CA LYS A 3 2.83 7.33 1.32
C LYS A 3 2.78 5.82 1.20
N LYS A 4 3.66 5.28 0.34
CA LYS A 4 3.96 3.85 0.32
C LYS A 4 4.54 3.41 1.67
N ALA A 5 4.12 2.25 2.14
CA ALA A 5 4.62 1.62 3.35
C ALA A 5 4.75 0.11 3.11
N SER A 6 5.55 -0.58 3.91
CA SER A 6 5.66 -2.03 3.85
C SER A 6 4.88 -2.63 5.01
N CYS A 7 4.14 -3.71 4.75
CA CYS A 7 3.46 -4.45 5.80
C CYS A 7 4.48 -5.26 6.60
N ASP A 8 4.45 -5.18 7.93
CA ASP A 8 5.36 -5.95 8.78
C ASP A 8 5.03 -7.45 8.80
N SER A 9 3.76 -7.81 8.60
CA SER A 9 3.30 -9.21 8.68
C SER A 9 3.58 -10.00 7.41
N CYS A 10 3.35 -9.41 6.23
CA CYS A 10 3.52 -10.11 4.95
C CYS A 10 4.63 -9.53 4.06
N HIS A 11 5.31 -8.46 4.50
CA HIS A 11 6.37 -7.76 3.76
C HIS A 11 5.95 -7.21 2.38
N LYS A 12 4.66 -7.25 2.05
CA LYS A 12 4.09 -6.66 0.83
C LYS A 12 3.90 -5.15 0.97
N VAL A 13 3.69 -4.48 -0.17
CA VAL A 13 3.48 -3.04 -0.18
C VAL A 13 2.07 -2.69 0.24
N THR A 14 1.96 -1.73 1.14
CA THR A 14 0.71 -1.13 1.60
C THR A 14 0.83 0.39 1.52
N TRP A 15 -0.21 1.10 1.94
CA TRP A 15 -0.18 2.55 2.08
C TRP A 15 -0.31 2.93 3.56
N TRP A 16 0.20 4.11 3.87
CA TRP A 16 -0.04 4.73 5.16
C TRP A 16 -0.57 6.14 4.97
N GLY A 17 -1.69 6.48 5.59
CA GLY A 17 -2.34 7.78 5.52
C GLY A 17 -3.87 7.73 5.49
N CYS A 18 -4.49 8.85 5.13
CA CYS A 18 -5.95 9.06 5.17
C CYS A 18 -6.77 8.38 4.06
N GLY A 19 -6.20 7.47 3.27
CA GLY A 19 -6.91 6.70 2.24
C GLY A 19 -7.23 7.46 0.95
N LYS A 20 -7.38 8.79 1.00
CA LYS A 20 -7.75 9.64 -0.16
C LYS A 20 -6.79 9.59 -1.35
N HIS A 21 -5.54 9.19 -1.13
CA HIS A 21 -4.52 9.11 -2.20
C HIS A 21 -4.01 7.69 -2.43
N VAL A 22 -4.73 6.67 -1.95
CA VAL A 22 -4.34 5.27 -2.12
C VAL A 22 -4.14 4.90 -3.58
N ALA A 23 -5.07 5.31 -4.44
CA ALA A 23 -5.02 5.01 -5.86
C ALA A 23 -3.70 5.49 -6.48
N GLY A 24 -3.26 6.72 -6.17
CA GLY A 24 -1.99 7.25 -6.69
C GLY A 24 -0.75 6.66 -6.02
N VAL A 25 -0.84 6.21 -4.77
CA VAL A 25 0.28 5.52 -4.11
C VAL A 25 0.46 4.10 -4.69
N MET A 26 -0.63 3.43 -5.03
CA MET A 26 -0.62 2.05 -5.52
C MET A 26 -0.63 1.92 -7.04
N GLU A 27 -0.79 3.01 -7.81
CA GLU A 27 -0.87 2.97 -9.29
C GLU A 27 0.35 2.30 -9.94
N SER A 28 1.55 2.53 -9.40
CA SER A 28 2.81 2.01 -9.92
C SER A 28 3.16 0.63 -9.36
N ILE A 29 2.29 0.06 -8.51
CA ILE A 29 2.55 -1.18 -7.79
C ILE A 29 1.69 -2.28 -8.40
N PRO A 30 2.29 -3.38 -8.91
CA PRO A 30 1.52 -4.53 -9.38
C PRO A 30 0.66 -5.09 -8.25
N SER A 31 -0.58 -5.49 -8.57
CA SER A 31 -1.54 -6.01 -7.58
C SER A 31 -1.03 -7.21 -6.77
N ASP A 32 -0.12 -8.00 -7.34
CA ASP A 32 0.52 -9.13 -6.64
C ASP A 32 1.36 -8.69 -5.42
N GLN A 33 1.94 -7.48 -5.50
CA GLN A 33 2.74 -6.88 -4.44
C GLN A 33 1.89 -6.12 -3.42
N TRP A 34 0.56 -6.07 -3.57
CA TRP A 34 -0.30 -5.40 -2.62
C TRP A 34 -0.49 -6.27 -1.37
N CYS A 35 -0.42 -5.62 -0.21
CA CYS A 35 -0.77 -6.24 1.05
C CYS A 35 -2.27 -6.56 1.08
N THR A 36 -2.60 -7.81 1.40
CA THR A 36 -3.98 -8.30 1.55
C THR A 36 -4.28 -8.76 2.98
N CYS A 37 -3.43 -8.40 3.95
CA CYS A 37 -3.68 -8.67 5.37
C CYS A 37 -4.92 -7.89 5.83
N VAL A 38 -5.79 -8.56 6.59
CA VAL A 38 -6.97 -7.98 7.25
C VAL A 38 -6.64 -7.49 8.65
#